data_AF-A0A838GJ20-F1
#
_entry.id   AF-A0A838GJ20-F1
#
_cell.length_a   1.000
_cell.length_b   1.000
_cell.length_c   1.000
_cell.angle_alpha   90.00
_cell.angle_beta   90.00
_cell.angle_gamma   90.00
#
_symmetry.space_group_name_H-M   'P 1'
#
loop_
_entity.id
_entity.type
_entity.pdbx_description
1 polymer ?
#
loop_
_entity_poly.entity_id
_entity_poly.type
_entity_poly.pdbx_seq_one_letter_code
_entity_poly.pdbx_strand_id
1 'polypeptide(L)'
;MNARDWLLLIGLSAVWGASYFFGKVAVEDIGPLTVAFGRVVLAAAILYAVIRIRGIPIPTTRSDWTGFFMMGLLNSAIPYSLIFWGETRIDSGLAAILTATVPIFTVIVAHFWTVDEKMNPAKA
;
A
#
# COMPACT_ATOMS: atom_id res chain seq x y z
N MET A 1 -16.32 18.91 -0.96
CA MET A 1 -16.33 17.43 -0.94
C MET A 1 -17.77 16.99 -1.14
N ASN A 2 -18.04 16.24 -2.20
CA ASN A 2 -19.39 15.80 -2.56
C ASN A 2 -19.77 14.47 -1.86
N ALA A 3 -21.06 14.11 -1.87
CA ALA A 3 -21.55 12.83 -1.30
C ALA A 3 -20.85 11.60 -1.90
N ARG A 4 -20.41 11.69 -3.17
CA ARG A 4 -19.62 10.65 -3.84
C ARG A 4 -18.25 10.45 -3.20
N ASP A 5 -17.59 11.53 -2.77
CA ASP A 5 -16.28 11.46 -2.11
C ASP A 5 -16.42 10.80 -0.73
N TRP A 6 -17.49 11.13 0.00
CA TRP A 6 -17.81 10.47 1.28
C TRP A 6 -18.10 8.99 1.14
N LEU A 7 -18.87 8.58 0.12
CA LEU A 7 -19.11 7.17 -0.17
C LEU A 7 -17.81 6.43 -0.54
N LEU A 8 -16.94 7.06 -1.33
CA LEU A 8 -15.63 6.50 -1.66
C LEU A 8 -14.74 6.37 -0.41
N LEU A 9 -14.74 7.37 0.48
CA LEU A 9 -13.96 7.34 1.72
C LEU A 9 -14.47 6.28 2.70
N ILE A 10 -15.79 6.14 2.84
CA ILE A 10 -16.40 5.11 3.70
C ILE A 10 -16.11 3.72 3.11
N GLY A 11 -16.27 3.53 1.81
CA GLY A 11 -15.93 2.28 1.13
C GLY A 11 -14.46 1.93 1.27
N LEU A 12 -13.56 2.90 1.06
CA LEU A 12 -12.13 2.74 1.24
C LEU A 12 -11.80 2.35 2.69
N SER A 13 -12.38 3.04 3.67
CA SER A 13 -12.20 2.78 5.09
C SER A 13 -12.70 1.39 5.49
N ALA A 14 -13.84 0.94 4.95
CA ALA A 14 -14.37 -0.39 5.20
C ALA A 14 -13.49 -1.48 4.58
N VAL A 15 -13.00 -1.29 3.36
CA VAL A 15 -12.09 -2.25 2.70
C VAL A 15 -10.75 -2.34 3.43
N TRP A 16 -10.19 -1.21 3.84
CA TRP A 16 -8.95 -1.18 4.62
C TRP A 16 -9.15 -1.77 6.02
N GLY A 17 -10.21 -1.37 6.73
CA GLY A 17 -10.54 -1.89 8.06
C GLY A 17 -10.82 -3.40 8.07
N ALA A 18 -11.62 -3.89 7.12
CA ALA A 18 -11.88 -5.32 6.96
C ALA A 18 -10.60 -6.11 6.64
N SER A 19 -9.71 -5.56 5.78
CA SER A 19 -8.43 -6.20 5.46
C SER A 19 -7.55 -6.39 6.69
N TYR A 20 -7.53 -5.44 7.63
CA TYR A 20 -6.79 -5.59 8.89
C TYR A 20 -7.46 -6.58 9.84
N PHE A 21 -8.80 -6.56 9.93
CA PHE A 21 -9.56 -7.50 10.77
C PHE A 21 -9.35 -8.95 10.32
N PHE A 22 -9.57 -9.24 9.04
CA PHE A 22 -9.33 -10.57 8.46
C PHE A 22 -7.85 -10.95 8.46
N GLY A 23 -6.96 -9.96 8.27
CA GLY A 23 -5.52 -10.16 8.40
C GLY A 23 -5.13 -10.63 9.80
N LYS A 24 -5.64 -10.01 10.86
CA LYS A 24 -5.33 -10.38 12.24
C LYS A 24 -5.81 -11.81 12.58
N VAL A 25 -7.02 -12.16 12.16
CA VAL A 25 -7.58 -13.51 12.31
C VAL A 25 -6.76 -14.54 11.55
N ALA A 26 -6.36 -14.24 10.31
CA ALA A 26 -5.55 -15.16 9.50
C ALA A 26 -4.10 -15.30 9.98
N VAL A 27 -3.53 -14.26 10.62
CA VAL A 27 -2.14 -14.29 11.12
C VAL A 27 -2.03 -15.16 12.37
N GLU A 28 -3.05 -15.19 13.23
CA GLU A 28 -3.08 -16.04 14.43
C GLU A 28 -3.01 -17.54 14.09
N ASP A 29 -3.62 -17.97 12.98
CA ASP A 29 -3.68 -19.39 12.62
C ASP A 29 -2.55 -19.87 11.68
N ILE A 30 -2.06 -19.00 10.77
CA ILE A 30 -1.25 -19.44 9.61
C ILE A 30 0.10 -18.70 9.50
N GLY A 31 0.35 -17.74 10.38
CA GLY A 31 1.58 -16.94 10.43
C GLY A 31 1.64 -15.80 9.40
N PRO A 32 2.38 -14.72 9.70
CA PRO A 32 2.32 -13.46 8.96
C PRO A 32 2.81 -13.54 7.51
N LEU A 33 3.84 -14.35 7.24
CA LEU A 33 4.37 -14.52 5.88
C LEU A 33 3.36 -15.22 4.95
N THR A 34 2.67 -16.24 5.46
CA THR A 34 1.70 -17.02 4.67
C THR A 34 0.50 -16.17 4.29
N VAL A 35 0.02 -15.34 5.22
CA VAL A 35 -1.08 -14.39 4.98
C VAL A 35 -0.67 -13.32 3.97
N ALA A 36 0.54 -12.76 4.10
CA ALA A 36 1.06 -11.79 3.14
C ALA A 36 1.19 -12.40 1.74
N PHE A 37 1.75 -13.61 1.63
CA PHE A 37 1.87 -14.34 0.37
C PHE A 37 0.51 -14.64 -0.25
N GLY A 38 -0.43 -15.19 0.53
CA GLY A 38 -1.79 -15.47 0.07
C GLY A 38 -2.53 -14.23 -0.42
N ARG A 39 -2.38 -13.10 0.29
CA ARG A 39 -2.96 -11.82 -0.12
C ARG A 39 -2.40 -11.34 -1.46
N VAL A 40 -1.09 -11.43 -1.66
CA VAL A 40 -0.43 -11.00 -2.92
C VAL A 40 -0.84 -11.92 -4.07
N VAL A 41 -0.91 -13.24 -3.85
CA VAL A 41 -1.35 -14.21 -4.87
C VAL A 41 -2.82 -13.99 -5.25
N LEU A 42 -3.70 -13.77 -4.27
CA LEU A 42 -5.12 -13.50 -4.53
C LEU A 42 -5.30 -12.19 -5.29
N ALA A 43 -4.58 -11.13 -4.89
CA ALA A 43 -4.59 -9.85 -5.59
C ALA A 43 -4.10 -9.99 -7.04
N ALA A 44 -3.02 -10.75 -7.25
CA ALA A 44 -2.51 -11.03 -8.59
C ALA A 44 -3.51 -11.82 -9.43
N ALA A 45 -4.20 -12.82 -8.87
CA ALA A 45 -5.20 -13.62 -9.55
C ALA A 45 -6.43 -12.78 -9.95
N ILE A 46 -6.93 -11.93 -9.05
CA ILE A 46 -8.05 -11.02 -9.34
C ILE A 46 -7.64 -10.01 -10.42
N LEU A 47 -6.46 -9.40 -10.29
CA LEU A 47 -5.97 -8.44 -11.28
C LEU A 47 -5.84 -9.10 -12.66
N TYR A 48 -5.29 -10.32 -12.70
CA TYR A 48 -5.20 -11.10 -13.92
C TYR A 48 -6.58 -11.38 -14.52
N ALA A 49 -7.56 -11.80 -13.71
CA ALA A 49 -8.93 -12.01 -14.17
C ALA A 49 -9.55 -10.73 -14.74
N VAL A 50 -9.38 -9.58 -14.06
CA VAL A 50 -9.88 -8.29 -14.53
C VAL A 50 -9.25 -7.88 -15.86
N ILE A 51 -7.93 -8.05 -16.01
CA ILE A 51 -7.21 -7.76 -17.27
C ILE A 51 -7.77 -8.62 -18.41
N ARG A 52 -8.01 -9.91 -18.16
CA ARG A 52 -8.58 -10.84 -19.13
C ARG A 52 -10.02 -10.48 -19.51
N ILE A 53 -10.87 -10.12 -18.54
CA ILE A 53 -12.27 -9.72 -18.77
C ILE A 53 -12.34 -8.40 -19.56
N ARG A 54 -11.46 -7.45 -19.25
CA ARG A 54 -11.43 -6.14 -19.93
C ARG A 54 -10.68 -6.15 -21.26
N GLY A 55 -10.07 -7.27 -21.65
CA GLY A 55 -9.29 -7.38 -22.88
C GLY A 55 -8.07 -6.46 -22.92
N ILE A 56 -7.55 -6.06 -21.76
CA ILE A 56 -6.39 -5.16 -21.68
C ILE A 56 -5.16 -5.99 -22.11
N PRO A 57 -4.34 -5.50 -23.06
CA PRO A 57 -3.13 -6.21 -23.47
C PRO A 57 -2.19 -6.34 -22.26
N ILE A 58 -1.78 -7.58 -21.98
CA ILE A 58 -0.81 -7.84 -20.92
C ILE A 58 0.53 -7.25 -21.39
N PRO A 59 1.21 -6.45 -20.57
CA PRO A 59 2.52 -5.93 -20.91
C PRO A 59 3.49 -7.08 -21.21
N THR A 60 4.05 -7.09 -22.41
CA THR A 60 4.95 -8.13 -22.90
C THR A 60 6.43 -7.77 -22.73
N THR A 61 6.73 -6.51 -22.38
CA THR A 61 8.09 -6.00 -22.31
C THR A 61 8.71 -6.29 -20.95
N ARG A 62 9.98 -6.73 -20.92
CA ARG A 62 10.75 -6.85 -19.66
C ARG A 62 10.78 -5.55 -18.85
N SER A 63 10.76 -4.39 -19.51
CA SER A 63 10.73 -3.08 -18.85
C SER A 63 9.48 -2.91 -17.99
N ASP A 64 8.31 -3.30 -18.50
CA ASP A 64 7.03 -3.16 -17.79
C ASP A 64 6.98 -4.07 -16.57
N TRP A 65 7.43 -5.32 -16.73
CA TRP A 65 7.56 -6.27 -15.62
C TRP A 65 8.57 -5.82 -14.56
N THR A 66 9.68 -5.22 -14.98
CA THR A 66 10.66 -4.64 -14.06
C THR A 66 10.05 -3.45 -13.32
N GLY A 67 9.26 -2.61 -14.01
CA GLY A 67 8.48 -1.53 -13.40
C GLY A 67 7.53 -2.05 -12.33
N PHE A 68 6.71 -3.06 -12.62
CA PHE A 68 5.82 -3.67 -11.62
C PHE A 68 6.56 -4.31 -10.46
N PHE A 69 7.67 -5.00 -10.74
CA PHE A 69 8.51 -5.58 -9.70
C PHE A 69 9.10 -4.51 -8.79
N MET A 70 9.68 -3.44 -9.35
CA MET A 70 10.21 -2.31 -8.60
C MET A 70 9.10 -1.62 -7.80
N MET A 71 7.91 -1.47 -8.38
CA MET A 71 6.76 -0.89 -7.71
C MET A 71 6.35 -1.73 -6.49
N GLY A 72 6.23 -3.05 -6.63
CA GLY A 72 5.93 -3.94 -5.50
C GLY A 72 7.04 -3.96 -4.44
N LEU A 73 8.30 -3.90 -4.88
CA LEU A 73 9.45 -3.89 -4.00
C LEU A 73 9.51 -2.60 -3.15
N LEU A 74 9.39 -1.44 -3.80
CA LEU A 74 9.47 -0.13 -3.16
C LEU A 74 8.19 0.22 -2.37
N ASN A 75 7.01 -0.18 -2.86
CA ASN A 75 5.74 0.20 -2.24
C ASN A 75 5.35 -0.70 -1.08
N SER A 76 5.78 -1.97 -1.10
CA SER A 76 5.32 -2.95 -0.11
C SER A 76 6.46 -3.74 0.52
N ALA A 77 7.27 -4.44 -0.27
CA ALA A 77 8.23 -5.39 0.30
C ALA A 77 9.27 -4.72 1.20
N ILE A 78 9.90 -3.65 0.74
CA ILE A 78 10.88 -2.86 1.49
C ILE A 78 10.22 -2.21 2.73
N PRO A 79 9.20 -1.34 2.58
CA PRO A 79 8.65 -0.61 3.72
C PRO A 79 8.07 -1.54 4.79
N TYR A 80 7.28 -2.56 4.43
CA TYR A 80 6.73 -3.47 5.43
C TYR A 80 7.81 -4.32 6.11
N SER A 81 8.85 -4.76 5.38
CA SER A 81 9.96 -5.50 6.00
C SER A 81 10.77 -4.63 6.96
N LEU A 82 11.05 -3.37 6.60
CA LEU A 82 11.73 -2.43 7.50
C LEU A 82 10.90 -2.09 8.72
N ILE A 83 9.58 -1.95 8.57
CA ILE A 83 8.67 -1.68 9.70
C ILE A 83 8.66 -2.88 10.65
N PHE A 84 8.43 -4.10 10.15
CA PHE A 84 8.42 -5.30 10.98
C PHE A 84 9.78 -5.54 11.65
N TRP A 85 10.88 -5.29 10.95
CA TRP A 85 12.21 -5.35 11.54
C TRP A 85 12.40 -4.26 12.61
N GLY A 86 11.91 -3.05 12.38
CA GLY A 86 11.91 -1.97 13.36
C GLY A 86 11.14 -2.36 14.62
N GLU A 87 9.95 -2.95 14.48
CA GLU A 87 9.14 -3.43 15.61
C GLU A 87 9.82 -4.53 16.44
N THR A 88 10.86 -5.21 15.94
CA THR A 88 11.69 -6.10 16.78
C THR A 88 12.60 -5.33 17.75
N ARG A 89 12.82 -4.03 17.53
CA ARG A 89 13.72 -3.17 18.31
C ARG A 89 13.01 -2.02 19.04
N ILE A 90 11.80 -1.66 18.64
CA ILE A 90 11.01 -0.58 19.24
C ILE A 90 9.59 -1.07 19.56
N ASP A 91 8.97 -0.49 20.58
CA ASP A 91 7.57 -0.76 20.90
C ASP A 91 6.64 -0.36 19.74
N SER A 92 5.59 -1.16 19.51
CA SER A 92 4.61 -0.92 18.44
C SER A 92 3.94 0.46 18.52
N GLY A 93 3.82 1.04 19.71
CA GLY A 93 3.33 2.41 19.90
C GLY A 93 4.27 3.46 19.31
N LEU A 94 5.58 3.28 19.48
CA LEU A 94 6.58 4.18 18.88
C LEU A 94 6.66 3.97 17.36
N ALA A 95 6.57 2.72 16.90
CA ALA A 95 6.50 2.39 15.48
C ALA A 95 5.31 3.08 14.80
N ALA A 96 4.13 3.06 15.44
CA ALA A 96 2.91 3.74 14.97
C ALA A 96 3.07 5.27 14.91
N ILE A 97 3.70 5.88 15.91
CA ILE A 97 4.00 7.33 15.91
C ILE A 97 4.94 7.67 14.74
N LEU A 98 5.99 6.87 14.52
CA LEU A 98 6.92 7.06 13.40
C LEU A 98 6.21 6.87 12.05
N THR A 99 5.31 5.90 11.91
CA THR A 99 4.52 5.76 10.68
C THR A 99 3.53 6.91 10.49
N ALA A 100 3.01 7.53 11.56
CA ALA A 100 2.20 8.74 11.46
C ALA A 100 2.98 9.96 10.94
N THR A 101 4.33 9.92 10.95
CA THR A 101 5.16 10.95 10.30
C THR A 101 5.37 10.73 8.80
N VAL A 102 4.95 9.60 8.23
CA VAL A 102 5.05 9.31 6.79
C VAL A 102 4.50 10.44 5.91
N PRO A 103 3.35 11.08 6.20
CA PRO A 103 2.87 12.22 5.42
C PRO A 103 3.85 13.39 5.41
N ILE A 104 4.55 13.67 6.52
CA ILE A 104 5.55 14.74 6.61
C ILE A 104 6.71 14.43 5.66
N PHE A 105 7.25 13.21 5.74
CA PHE A 105 8.30 12.76 4.82
C PHE A 105 7.83 12.72 3.37
N THR A 106 6.56 12.36 3.14
CA THR A 106 5.96 12.36 1.80
C THR A 106 5.90 13.77 1.23
N VAL A 107 5.50 14.78 2.02
CA VAL A 107 5.52 16.19 1.60
C VAL A 107 6.94 16.68 1.32
N ILE A 108 7.91 16.33 2.18
CA ILE A 108 9.32 16.69 1.97
C ILE A 108 9.85 16.07 0.68
N VAL A 109 9.69 14.76 0.49
CA VAL A 109 10.17 14.04 -0.69
C VAL A 109 9.43 14.53 -1.94
N ALA A 110 8.11 14.74 -1.89
CA ALA A 110 7.34 15.31 -2.99
C ALA A 110 7.85 16.70 -3.38
N HIS A 111 8.15 17.56 -2.40
CA HIS A 111 8.72 18.88 -2.66
C HIS A 111 10.05 18.83 -3.44
N PHE A 112 10.88 17.82 -3.16
CA PHE A 112 12.16 17.66 -3.85
C PHE A 112 12.09 16.88 -5.17
N TRP A 113 11.14 15.96 -5.33
CA TRP A 113 11.12 14.98 -6.43
C TRP A 113 9.98 15.18 -7.44
N THR A 114 8.89 15.85 -7.07
CA THR A 114 7.77 16.13 -7.98
C THR A 114 7.81 17.59 -8.45
N VAL A 115 7.72 17.80 -9.77
CA VAL A 115 7.80 19.12 -10.40
C VAL A 115 6.47 19.89 -10.30
N ASP A 116 5.35 19.17 -10.12
CA ASP A 116 3.97 19.70 -10.23
C ASP A 116 3.27 20.08 -8.91
N GLU A 117 3.70 19.58 -7.73
CA GLU A 117 3.09 19.93 -6.43
C GLU A 117 4.06 20.67 -5.50
N LYS A 118 4.41 21.91 -5.87
CA LYS A 118 5.12 22.82 -4.96
C LYS A 118 4.17 23.32 -3.87
N MET A 119 4.63 23.32 -2.61
CA MET A 119 3.89 23.79 -1.44
C MET A 119 3.30 25.19 -1.67
N ASN A 120 1.97 25.30 -1.67
CA ASN A 120 1.25 26.57 -1.64
C ASN A 120 0.67 26.76 -0.22
N PRO A 121 0.88 27.93 0.43
CA PRO A 121 0.39 28.22 1.78
C PRO A 121 -1.14 28.18 1.98
N ALA A 122 -1.93 27.87 0.94
CA ALA A 122 -3.39 27.72 1.02
C ALA A 122 -3.89 26.29 1.35
N LYS A 123 -3.01 25.33 1.65
CA LYS A 123 -3.38 23.95 2.06
C LYS A 123 -2.73 23.51 3.38
N ALA A 124 -2.48 24.45 4.28
CA ALA A 124 -2.09 24.17 5.67
C ALA A 124 -3.32 24.16 6.58
#